data_AF-A0A937VVZ2-F1
#
_entry.id   AF-A0A937VVZ2-F1
#
_cell.length_a   1.000
_cell.length_b   1.000
_cell.length_c   1.000
_cell.angle_alpha   90.00
_cell.angle_beta   90.00
_cell.angle_gamma   90.00
#
_symmetry.space_group_name_H-M   'P 1'
#
loop_
_entity.id
_entity.type
_entity.pdbx_description
1 polymer ?
#
loop_
_entity_poly.entity_id
_entity_poly.type
_entity_poly.pdbx_seq_one_letter_code
_entity_poly.pdbx_strand_id
1 'polypeptide(L)'
;MKRQTILTCSILLICCSCETKTQTGALAGAGVGALAGGLIGGNAAGAVIGGAVGAAGGALVGAALDAQDRDNLQKNDPDTLHKIDHGQQLSVHDIEAMAKNGISDNVIIDQIKATKSVFYLSSEEIIDLKKAGVSEKVIDYMIQTGK
;
A
#
# COMPACT_ATOMS: atom_id res chain seq x y z
N MET A 1 18.47 44.03 20.88
CA MET A 1 19.34 43.71 19.73
C MET A 1 20.19 42.50 20.13
N LYS A 2 19.63 41.27 20.10
CA LYS A 2 19.64 40.28 18.99
C LYS A 2 21.04 39.80 18.61
N ARG A 3 21.57 38.80 19.34
CA ARG A 3 22.74 37.99 18.93
C ARG A 3 22.94 36.66 19.70
N GLN A 4 21.94 36.17 20.44
CA GLN A 4 22.06 35.01 21.35
C GLN A 4 21.21 33.78 20.95
N THR A 5 20.58 33.77 19.78
CA THR A 5 19.61 32.71 19.39
C THR A 5 20.15 31.64 18.43
N ILE A 6 21.45 31.59 18.16
CA ILE A 6 22.02 30.64 17.16
C ILE A 6 22.78 29.47 17.83
N LEU A 7 23.03 29.51 19.14
CA LEU A 7 23.92 28.57 19.82
C LEU A 7 23.20 27.61 20.80
N THR A 8 21.99 27.15 20.47
CA THR A 8 21.24 26.19 21.32
C THR A 8 20.54 25.08 20.54
N CYS A 9 21.07 24.70 19.37
CA CYS A 9 20.50 23.61 18.56
C CYS A 9 21.51 22.46 18.37
N SER A 10 22.17 22.02 19.46
CA SER A 10 23.14 20.91 19.41
C SER A 10 23.00 19.92 20.59
N ILE A 11 21.80 19.76 21.17
CA ILE A 11 21.60 18.86 22.32
C ILE A 11 20.38 17.92 22.22
N LEU A 12 19.78 17.76 21.04
CA LEU A 12 18.76 16.72 20.84
C LEU A 12 19.25 15.64 19.87
N LEU A 13 20.32 14.97 20.28
CA LEU A 13 20.70 13.65 19.79
C LEU A 13 20.69 12.73 21.01
N ILE A 14 20.02 11.58 20.86
CA ILE A 14 20.01 10.38 21.72
C ILE A 14 18.75 10.24 22.59
N CYS A 15 17.75 9.53 22.05
CA CYS A 15 17.26 8.27 22.62
C CYS A 15 16.14 7.69 21.73
N CYS A 16 16.51 6.82 20.78
CA CYS A 16 15.87 5.50 20.58
C CYS A 16 16.59 4.76 19.43
N SER A 17 17.69 4.10 19.73
CA SER A 17 18.21 2.99 18.94
C SER A 17 17.86 1.70 19.69
N CYS A 18 16.87 0.93 19.22
CA CYS A 18 16.96 -0.50 18.90
C CYS A 18 15.55 -1.12 18.70
N GLU A 19 15.47 -2.03 17.74
CA GLU A 19 14.43 -3.07 17.58
C GLU A 19 12.99 -2.62 17.28
N THR A 20 12.69 -2.24 16.04
CA THR A 20 11.34 -2.47 15.51
C THR A 20 11.34 -2.58 13.98
N LYS A 21 11.49 -3.80 13.44
CA LYS A 21 11.17 -4.11 12.03
C LYS A 21 9.70 -3.77 11.66
N THR A 22 8.86 -3.50 12.66
CA THR A 22 7.46 -3.04 12.55
C THR A 22 7.31 -1.51 12.50
N GLN A 23 8.33 -0.70 12.83
CA GLN A 23 8.24 0.76 12.82
C GLN A 23 8.51 1.33 11.41
N THR A 24 9.22 0.61 10.55
CA THR A 24 9.47 1.00 9.16
C THR A 24 8.23 0.86 8.28
N GLY A 25 7.31 -0.07 8.56
CA GLY A 25 6.05 -0.16 7.80
C GLY A 25 5.12 1.03 8.04
N ALA A 26 4.99 1.45 9.30
CA ALA A 26 4.17 2.61 9.69
C ALA A 26 4.84 3.95 9.34
N LEU A 27 6.17 4.07 9.45
CA LEU A 27 6.91 5.27 8.99
C LEU A 27 7.14 5.31 7.47
N ALA A 28 7.06 4.21 6.72
CA ALA A 28 7.08 4.29 5.26
C ALA A 28 5.73 4.84 4.76
N GLY A 29 4.61 4.34 5.30
CA GLY A 29 3.28 4.84 4.97
C GLY A 29 3.03 6.27 5.48
N ALA A 30 3.38 6.55 6.73
CA ALA A 30 3.25 7.90 7.30
C ALA A 30 4.36 8.85 6.83
N GLY A 31 5.56 8.35 6.57
CA GLY A 31 6.71 9.16 6.14
C GLY A 31 6.60 9.59 4.69
N VAL A 32 6.15 8.77 3.75
CA VAL A 32 6.00 9.27 2.36
C VAL A 32 4.93 10.37 2.29
N GLY A 33 3.81 10.23 3.02
CA GLY A 33 2.77 11.27 3.11
C GLY A 33 3.21 12.52 3.90
N ALA A 34 3.91 12.34 5.03
CA ALA A 34 4.40 13.45 5.86
C ALA A 34 5.62 14.15 5.27
N LEU A 35 6.47 13.45 4.51
CA LEU A 35 7.61 14.04 3.79
C LEU A 35 7.12 14.77 2.54
N ALA A 36 6.21 14.21 1.74
CA ALA A 36 5.62 14.95 0.63
C ALA A 36 4.83 16.17 1.12
N GLY A 37 4.02 16.02 2.18
CA GLY A 37 3.32 17.14 2.83
C GLY A 37 4.24 18.17 3.48
N GLY A 38 5.32 17.71 4.10
CA GLY A 38 6.33 18.54 4.75
C GLY A 38 7.23 19.28 3.75
N LEU A 39 7.52 18.69 2.60
CA LEU A 39 8.30 19.29 1.51
C LEU A 39 7.46 20.31 0.71
N ILE A 40 6.16 20.04 0.49
CA ILE A 40 5.26 20.98 -0.21
C ILE A 40 4.82 22.13 0.71
N GLY A 41 4.65 21.87 2.02
CA GLY A 41 4.16 22.85 3.01
C GLY A 41 5.22 23.53 3.88
N GLY A 42 6.49 23.09 3.84
CA GLY A 42 7.64 23.70 4.53
C GLY A 42 7.57 23.76 6.06
N ASN A 43 6.59 23.11 6.70
CA ASN A 43 6.35 23.22 8.15
C ASN A 43 5.67 21.97 8.72
N ALA A 44 5.72 21.79 10.06
CA ALA A 44 5.06 20.67 10.75
C ALA A 44 3.55 20.59 10.45
N ALA A 45 2.91 21.74 10.20
CA ALA A 45 1.51 21.78 9.76
C ALA A 45 1.30 21.18 8.36
N GLY A 46 2.24 21.40 7.42
CA GLY A 46 2.20 20.79 6.09
C GLY A 46 2.43 19.28 6.14
N ALA A 47 3.30 18.81 7.03
CA ALA A 47 3.49 17.38 7.29
C ALA A 47 2.25 16.72 7.93
N VAL A 48 1.53 17.42 8.81
CA VAL A 48 0.27 16.91 9.40
C VAL A 48 -0.87 16.91 8.38
N ILE A 49 -1.00 17.96 7.55
CA ILE A 49 -2.06 18.05 6.54
C ILE A 49 -1.78 17.08 5.39
N GLY A 50 -0.56 17.06 4.84
CA GLY A 50 -0.18 16.10 3.80
C GLY A 50 -0.03 14.68 4.33
N GLY A 51 0.29 14.51 5.62
CA GLY A 51 0.20 13.24 6.31
C GLY A 51 -1.25 12.77 6.47
N ALA A 52 -2.20 13.65 6.79
CA ALA A 52 -3.61 13.29 6.91
C ALA A 52 -4.27 13.01 5.55
N VAL A 53 -3.97 13.82 4.53
CA VAL A 53 -4.50 13.63 3.17
C VAL A 53 -3.79 12.48 2.45
N GLY A 54 -2.48 12.36 2.61
CA GLY A 54 -1.68 11.24 2.10
C GLY A 54 -1.96 9.92 2.82
N ALA A 55 -2.28 9.94 4.12
CA ALA A 55 -2.82 8.77 4.80
C ALA A 55 -4.26 8.48 4.36
N ALA A 56 -5.13 9.48 4.20
CA ALA A 56 -6.49 9.22 3.75
C ALA A 56 -6.55 8.68 2.31
N GLY A 57 -5.71 9.19 1.40
CA GLY A 57 -5.66 8.73 0.01
C GLY A 57 -4.77 7.50 -0.21
N GLY A 58 -3.57 7.50 0.38
CA GLY A 58 -2.57 6.44 0.22
C GLY A 58 -2.70 5.28 1.20
N ALA A 59 -3.29 5.46 2.39
CA ALA A 59 -3.54 4.32 3.29
C ALA A 59 -4.72 3.47 2.84
N LEU A 60 -5.72 4.02 2.12
CA LEU A 60 -6.80 3.17 1.60
C LEU A 60 -6.30 2.14 0.58
N VAL A 61 -5.28 2.52 -0.20
CA VAL A 61 -4.68 1.67 -1.23
C VAL A 61 -3.48 0.88 -0.70
N GLY A 62 -2.71 1.47 0.22
CA GLY A 62 -1.48 0.90 0.77
C GLY A 62 -1.63 0.10 2.07
N ALA A 63 -2.66 0.34 2.89
CA ALA A 63 -2.84 -0.34 4.18
C ALA A 63 -3.49 -1.72 4.07
N ALA A 64 -4.01 -2.09 2.89
CA ALA A 64 -4.57 -3.42 2.67
C ALA A 64 -3.47 -4.49 2.53
N LEU A 65 -2.28 -4.14 2.00
CA LEU A 65 -1.15 -5.07 1.92
C LEU A 65 -0.16 -4.87 3.06
N ASP A 66 0.16 -5.95 3.77
CA ASP A 66 1.20 -5.97 4.79
C ASP A 66 2.60 -5.76 4.19
N ALA A 67 3.54 -5.28 5.00
CA ALA A 67 4.91 -5.03 4.57
C ALA A 67 5.61 -6.31 4.06
N GLN A 68 5.25 -7.47 4.61
CA GLN A 68 5.76 -8.76 4.18
C GLN A 68 5.20 -9.17 2.81
N ASP A 69 3.89 -8.99 2.60
CA ASP A 69 3.25 -9.29 1.32
C ASP A 69 3.78 -8.37 0.22
N ARG A 70 4.01 -7.09 0.54
CA ARG A 70 4.65 -6.15 -0.39
C ARG A 70 6.05 -6.59 -0.79
N ASP A 71 6.87 -7.04 0.15
CA ASP A 71 8.23 -7.54 -0.16
C ASP A 71 8.19 -8.80 -1.04
N ASN A 72 7.22 -9.70 -0.79
CA ASN A 72 7.02 -10.90 -1.62
C ASN A 72 6.58 -10.52 -3.05
N LEU A 73 5.59 -9.63 -3.19
CA LEU A 73 5.14 -9.16 -4.51
C LEU A 73 6.22 -8.38 -5.23
N GLN A 74 7.00 -7.57 -4.54
CA GLN A 74 8.07 -6.81 -5.17
C GLN A 74 9.12 -7.73 -5.81
N LYS A 75 9.37 -8.90 -5.20
CA LYS A 75 10.34 -9.89 -5.70
C LYS A 75 9.79 -10.74 -6.83
N ASN A 76 8.51 -11.12 -6.76
CA ASN A 76 7.90 -12.05 -7.70
C ASN A 76 7.18 -11.34 -8.85
N ASP A 77 6.46 -10.25 -8.57
CA ASP A 77 5.58 -9.53 -9.50
C ASP A 77 5.59 -8.01 -9.24
N PRO A 78 6.68 -7.29 -9.61
CA PRO A 78 6.81 -5.86 -9.34
C PRO A 78 5.76 -5.00 -10.08
N ASP A 79 5.29 -5.45 -11.24
CA ASP A 79 4.27 -4.75 -12.02
C ASP A 79 2.91 -4.71 -11.30
N THR A 80 2.52 -5.81 -10.65
CA THR A 80 1.29 -5.87 -9.86
C THR A 80 1.36 -4.90 -8.69
N LEU A 81 2.52 -4.83 -8.01
CA LEU A 81 2.71 -3.88 -6.91
C LEU A 81 2.63 -2.43 -7.40
N HIS A 82 3.18 -2.13 -8.58
CA HIS A 82 3.13 -0.80 -9.16
C HIS A 82 1.68 -0.35 -9.45
N LYS A 83 0.87 -1.24 -10.02
CA LYS A 83 -0.56 -1.01 -10.26
C LYS A 83 -1.33 -0.78 -8.97
N ILE A 84 -1.02 -1.57 -7.94
CA ILE A 84 -1.61 -1.42 -6.61
C ILE A 84 -1.31 -0.02 -6.07
N ASP A 85 -0.05 0.40 -6.04
CA ASP A 85 0.37 1.70 -5.49
C ASP A 85 -0.28 2.90 -6.21
N HIS A 86 -0.47 2.77 -7.52
CA HIS A 86 -1.04 3.82 -8.37
C HIS A 86 -2.57 3.73 -8.49
N GLY A 87 -3.22 2.77 -7.83
CA GLY A 87 -4.66 2.53 -7.93
C GLY A 87 -5.12 2.20 -9.35
N GLN A 88 -4.25 1.60 -10.16
CA GLN A 88 -4.55 1.20 -11.54
C GLN A 88 -5.40 -0.08 -11.57
N GLN A 89 -6.09 -0.28 -12.69
CA GLN A 89 -6.93 -1.45 -12.90
C GLN A 89 -6.08 -2.74 -12.88
N LEU A 90 -6.55 -3.72 -12.13
CA LEU A 90 -5.96 -5.04 -12.03
C LEU A 90 -6.46 -5.95 -13.14
N SER A 91 -5.57 -6.79 -13.65
CA SER A 91 -5.87 -7.88 -14.58
C SER A 91 -6.07 -9.20 -13.83
N VAL A 92 -6.62 -10.20 -14.52
CA VAL A 92 -6.79 -11.57 -13.98
C VAL A 92 -5.44 -12.13 -13.52
N HIS A 93 -4.37 -11.89 -14.29
CA HIS A 93 -3.01 -12.29 -13.94
C HIS A 93 -2.53 -11.67 -12.63
N ASP A 94 -2.87 -10.40 -12.36
CA ASP A 94 -2.51 -9.74 -11.11
C ASP A 94 -3.21 -10.42 -9.91
N ILE A 95 -4.47 -10.87 -10.09
CA ILE A 95 -5.19 -11.61 -9.06
C ILE A 95 -4.54 -12.98 -8.79
N GLU A 96 -4.15 -13.68 -9.84
CA GLU A 96 -3.41 -14.93 -9.70
C GLU A 96 -2.10 -14.74 -8.97
N ALA A 97 -1.33 -13.69 -9.31
CA ALA A 97 -0.07 -13.38 -8.65
C ALA A 97 -0.28 -13.12 -7.16
N MET A 98 -1.29 -12.31 -6.80
CA MET A 98 -1.59 -12.04 -5.40
C MET A 98 -1.92 -13.34 -4.63
N ALA A 99 -2.77 -14.21 -5.18
CA ALA A 99 -3.12 -15.47 -4.52
C ALA A 99 -1.94 -16.45 -4.44
N LYS A 100 -1.13 -16.57 -5.50
CA LYS A 100 0.10 -17.41 -5.51
C LYS A 100 1.11 -16.97 -4.46
N ASN A 101 1.19 -15.67 -4.20
CA ASN A 101 2.04 -15.09 -3.17
C ASN A 101 1.45 -15.20 -1.75
N GLY A 102 0.29 -15.84 -1.60
CA GLY A 102 -0.35 -16.06 -0.30
C GLY A 102 -1.08 -14.85 0.27
N ILE A 103 -1.36 -13.83 -0.55
CA ILE A 103 -2.16 -12.68 -0.10
C ILE A 103 -3.56 -13.16 0.27
N SER A 104 -4.04 -12.68 1.42
CA SER A 104 -5.37 -12.99 1.94
C SER A 104 -6.50 -12.57 0.99
N ASP A 105 -7.52 -13.41 0.89
CA ASP A 105 -8.73 -13.17 0.09
C ASP A 105 -9.34 -11.78 0.31
N ASN A 106 -9.37 -11.32 1.56
CA ASN A 106 -9.97 -10.02 1.90
C ASN A 106 -9.17 -8.87 1.29
N VAL A 107 -7.83 -8.97 1.30
CA VAL A 107 -6.93 -7.97 0.74
C VAL A 107 -7.09 -7.92 -0.78
N ILE A 108 -7.16 -9.08 -1.43
CA ILE A 108 -7.41 -9.18 -2.87
C ILE A 108 -8.74 -8.50 -3.23
N ILE A 109 -9.82 -8.83 -2.51
CA ILE A 109 -11.14 -8.25 -2.72
C ILE A 109 -11.14 -6.72 -2.51
N ASP A 110 -10.47 -6.24 -1.46
CA ASP A 110 -10.41 -4.81 -1.17
C ASP A 110 -9.58 -4.05 -2.22
N GLN A 111 -8.54 -4.67 -2.77
CA GLN A 111 -7.80 -4.08 -3.87
C GLN A 111 -8.63 -4.00 -5.16
N ILE A 112 -9.44 -5.02 -5.46
CA ILE A 112 -10.38 -4.98 -6.58
C ILE A 112 -11.38 -3.82 -6.41
N LYS A 113 -11.89 -3.60 -5.19
CA LYS A 113 -12.76 -2.45 -4.87
C LYS A 113 -12.05 -1.11 -5.05
N ALA A 114 -10.85 -0.98 -4.48
CA ALA A 114 -10.09 0.26 -4.48
C ALA A 114 -9.75 0.71 -5.91
N THR A 115 -9.36 -0.25 -6.75
CA THR A 115 -9.02 -0.03 -8.17
C THR A 115 -10.23 0.04 -9.09
N LYS A 116 -11.42 -0.30 -8.58
CA LYS A 116 -12.67 -0.43 -9.35
C LYS A 116 -12.50 -1.33 -10.57
N SER A 117 -11.74 -2.41 -10.40
CA SER A 117 -11.46 -3.36 -11.47
C SER A 117 -12.71 -4.19 -11.78
N VAL A 118 -12.99 -4.37 -13.07
CA VAL A 118 -14.14 -5.14 -13.56
C VAL A 118 -13.60 -6.31 -14.37
N PHE A 119 -14.10 -7.51 -14.08
CA PHE A 119 -13.66 -8.74 -14.70
C PHE A 119 -14.78 -9.42 -15.46
N TYR A 120 -14.48 -9.87 -16.68
CA TYR A 120 -15.35 -10.70 -17.49
C TYR A 120 -14.70 -12.07 -17.62
N LEU A 121 -15.07 -12.99 -16.74
CA LEU A 121 -14.44 -14.30 -16.65
C LEU A 121 -15.21 -15.34 -17.49
N SER A 122 -14.46 -16.06 -18.32
CA SER A 122 -14.91 -17.30 -18.95
C SER A 122 -14.79 -18.50 -17.99
N SER A 123 -15.43 -19.63 -18.33
CA SER A 123 -15.32 -20.87 -17.56
C SER A 123 -13.87 -21.37 -17.44
N GLU A 124 -13.05 -21.14 -18.46
CA GLU A 124 -11.63 -21.53 -18.48
C GLU A 124 -10.81 -20.68 -17.52
N GLU A 125 -11.02 -19.35 -17.51
CA GLU A 125 -10.34 -18.44 -16.57
C GLU A 125 -10.70 -18.72 -15.12
N ILE A 126 -11.96 -19.09 -14.83
CA ILE A 126 -12.36 -19.52 -13.48
C ILE A 126 -11.58 -20.76 -13.03
N ILE A 127 -11.37 -21.72 -13.94
CA ILE A 127 -10.60 -22.93 -13.66
C ILE A 127 -9.13 -22.57 -13.41
N ASP A 128 -8.56 -21.66 -14.20
CA ASP A 128 -7.15 -21.28 -14.08
C ASP A 128 -6.89 -20.45 -12.81
N LEU A 129 -7.80 -19.56 -12.44
CA LEU A 129 -7.79 -18.88 -11.13
C LEU A 129 -7.79 -19.89 -9.97
N LYS A 130 -8.64 -20.92 -10.04
CA LYS A 130 -8.69 -21.95 -9.00
C LYS A 130 -7.41 -22.78 -8.93
N LYS A 131 -6.79 -23.12 -10.08
CA LYS A 131 -5.48 -23.80 -10.13
C LYS A 131 -4.36 -22.91 -9.60
N ALA A 132 -4.44 -21.61 -9.80
CA ALA A 132 -3.51 -20.62 -9.27
C ALA A 132 -3.62 -20.43 -7.74
N GLY A 133 -4.60 -21.07 -7.08
CA GLY A 133 -4.80 -20.97 -5.64
C GLY A 133 -5.70 -19.82 -5.22
N VAL A 134 -6.38 -19.15 -6.16
CA VAL A 134 -7.38 -18.12 -5.87
C VAL A 134 -8.61 -18.80 -5.25
N SER A 135 -9.09 -18.27 -4.12
CA SER A 135 -10.25 -18.83 -3.44
C SER A 135 -11.55 -18.58 -4.21
N GLU A 136 -12.54 -19.46 -4.00
CA GLU A 136 -13.91 -19.30 -4.52
C GLU A 136 -14.51 -17.95 -4.10
N LYS A 137 -14.19 -17.46 -2.90
CA LYS A 137 -14.66 -16.16 -2.40
C LYS A 137 -14.21 -15.00 -3.29
N VAL A 138 -12.95 -15.01 -3.72
CA VAL A 138 -12.39 -13.98 -4.61
C VAL A 138 -12.98 -14.12 -6.01
N ILE A 139 -13.08 -15.34 -6.53
CA ILE A 139 -13.66 -15.63 -7.85
C ILE A 139 -15.11 -15.14 -7.93
N ASP A 140 -15.94 -15.48 -6.94
CA ASP A 140 -17.33 -15.02 -6.85
C ASP A 140 -17.43 -13.49 -6.81
N TYR A 141 -16.49 -12.83 -6.14
CA TYR A 141 -16.43 -11.37 -6.12
C TYR A 141 -16.07 -10.80 -7.49
N MET A 142 -15.08 -11.37 -8.19
CA MET A 142 -14.71 -10.97 -9.54
C MET A 142 -15.89 -11.12 -10.52
N ILE A 143 -16.63 -12.22 -10.45
CA ILE A 143 -17.84 -12.43 -11.28
C ILE A 143 -18.90 -11.37 -11.02
N GLN A 144 -19.06 -10.92 -9.76
CA GLN A 144 -20.02 -9.88 -9.41
C GLN A 144 -19.65 -8.51 -9.97
N THR A 145 -18.36 -8.23 -10.22
CA THR A 145 -17.95 -6.92 -10.78
C THR A 145 -18.37 -6.71 -12.23
N GLY A 146 -18.51 -7.79 -13.02
CA GLY A 146 -18.86 -7.74 -14.44
C GLY A 146 -20.35 -7.85 -14.75
N LYS A 147 -21.22 -7.81 -13.73
CA LYS A 147 -22.68 -7.81 -13.87
C LYS A 147 -23.22 -6.39 -13.89
#